data_AF-A0A6V8EZR3-F1
#
_entry.id   AF-A0A6V8EZR3-F1
#
_cell.length_a   1.000
_cell.length_b   1.000
_cell.length_c   1.000
_cell.angle_alpha   90.00
_cell.angle_beta   90.00
_cell.angle_gamma   90.00
#
_symmetry.space_group_name_H-M   'P 1'
#
loop_
_entity.id
_entity.type
_entity.pdbx_description
1 polymer ?
#
loop_
_entity_poly.entity_id
_entity_poly.type
_entity_poly.pdbx_seq_one_letter_code
_entity_poly.pdbx_strand_id
1 'polypeptide(L)'
;MVKSSTYASLVTMVFIVHRDAISKSIESVIRSTDQLCLKLGLQNDLSHMTKYRIIADLMHSRILVSQKTKKNMKLKFSQKINDLLE
;
A
#
# COMPACT_ATOMS: atom_id res chain seq x y z
N MET A 1 17.19 7.67 -3.52
CA MET A 1 16.57 7.94 -2.21
C MET A 1 15.08 8.11 -2.40
N VAL A 2 14.26 7.33 -1.71
CA VAL A 2 12.80 7.35 -1.88
C VAL A 2 12.21 8.33 -0.88
N LYS A 3 11.48 9.34 -1.37
CA LYS A 3 10.70 10.25 -0.51
C LYS A 3 9.45 9.53 0.00
N SER A 4 8.94 9.93 1.17
CA SER A 4 7.71 9.37 1.74
C SER A 4 6.52 9.48 0.78
N SER A 5 6.40 10.59 0.04
CA SER A 5 5.37 10.78 -0.98
C SER A 5 5.50 9.78 -2.13
N THR A 6 6.73 9.54 -2.62
CA THR A 6 7.01 8.54 -3.66
C THR A 6 6.62 7.14 -3.18
N TYR A 7 6.99 6.79 -1.94
CA TYR A 7 6.62 5.50 -1.37
C TYR A 7 5.10 5.35 -1.22
N ALA A 8 4.39 6.40 -0.80
CA ALA A 8 2.93 6.41 -0.76
C ALA A 8 2.31 6.16 -2.15
N SER A 9 2.83 6.81 -3.20
CA SER A 9 2.39 6.56 -4.57
C SER A 9 2.63 5.10 -5.00
N LEU A 10 3.78 4.54 -4.66
CA LEU A 10 4.10 3.13 -4.96
C LEU A 10 3.19 2.16 -4.19
N VAL A 11 2.83 2.45 -2.93
CA VAL A 11 1.82 1.69 -2.19
C VAL A 11 0.50 1.69 -2.95
N THR A 12 0.02 2.85 -3.40
CA THR A 12 -1.20 2.95 -4.21
C THR A 12 -1.09 2.13 -5.49
N MET A 13 0.04 2.20 -6.22
CA MET A 13 0.26 1.39 -7.42
C MET A 13 0.19 -0.11 -7.14
N VAL A 14 0.76 -0.59 -6.02
CA VAL A 14 0.66 -1.99 -5.60
C VAL A 14 -0.79 -2.44 -5.48
N PHE A 15 -1.69 -1.58 -5.00
CA PHE A 15 -3.12 -1.90 -4.92
C PHE A 15 -3.83 -1.82 -6.27
N ILE A 16 -3.44 -0.90 -7.18
CA ILE A 16 -4.00 -0.81 -8.54
C ILE A 16 -3.67 -2.07 -9.33
N VAL A 17 -2.41 -2.50 -9.32
CA VAL A 17 -1.94 -3.66 -10.09
C VAL A 17 -2.56 -4.98 -9.58
N HIS A 18 -2.93 -5.04 -8.30
CA HIS A 18 -3.49 -6.24 -7.67
C HIS A 18 -4.96 -6.10 -7.29
N ARG A 19 -5.70 -5.20 -7.93
CA ARG A 19 -7.07 -4.78 -7.58
C ARG A 19 -8.01 -5.95 -7.30
N ASP A 20 -7.96 -7.00 -8.13
CA ASP A 20 -8.87 -8.15 -8.02
C ASP A 20 -8.29 -9.35 -7.26
N ALA A 21 -7.00 -9.31 -6.93
CA ALA A 21 -6.28 -10.53 -6.55
C ALA A 21 -5.95 -10.63 -5.06
N ILE A 22 -5.74 -9.51 -4.34
CA ILE A 22 -5.09 -9.62 -3.01
C ILE A 22 -5.56 -8.56 -2.00
N SER A 23 -6.33 -9.01 -1.01
CA SER A 23 -6.33 -8.35 0.29
C SER A 23 -4.96 -8.60 0.98
N LYS A 24 -4.19 -7.55 1.28
CA LYS A 24 -2.82 -7.63 1.86
C LYS A 24 -2.80 -7.16 3.31
N SER A 25 -1.99 -7.78 4.18
CA SER A 25 -1.65 -7.17 5.48
C SER A 25 -0.71 -5.98 5.28
N ILE A 26 -0.55 -5.10 6.28
CA ILE A 26 0.40 -3.97 6.21
C ILE A 26 1.81 -4.46 5.83
N GLU A 27 2.31 -5.49 6.50
CA GLU A 27 3.64 -6.04 6.21
C GLU A 27 3.77 -6.59 4.78
N SER A 28 2.70 -7.18 4.24
CA SER A 28 2.68 -7.66 2.85
C SER A 28 2.71 -6.50 1.85
N VAL A 29 2.02 -5.40 2.15
CA VAL A 29 2.10 -4.16 1.37
C VAL A 29 3.51 -3.59 1.39
N ILE A 30 4.14 -3.52 2.57
CA ILE A 30 5.52 -3.04 2.72
C ILE A 30 6.48 -3.86 1.86
N ARG A 31 6.45 -5.20 1.99
CA ARG A 31 7.30 -6.08 1.19
C ARG A 31 7.07 -5.93 -0.31
N SER A 32 5.82 -5.85 -0.74
CA SER A 32 5.48 -5.68 -2.17
C SER A 32 6.00 -4.34 -2.70
N THR A 33 5.90 -3.28 -1.89
CA THR A 33 6.36 -1.93 -2.26
C THR A 33 7.88 -1.86 -2.27
N ASP A 34 8.57 -2.49 -1.31
CA ASP A 34 10.02 -2.59 -1.28
C ASP A 34 10.57 -3.35 -2.50
N GLN A 35 9.92 -4.44 -2.89
CA GLN A 35 10.25 -5.16 -4.12
C GLN A 35 10.03 -4.30 -5.37
N LEU A 36 8.98 -3.46 -5.38
CA LEU A 36 8.74 -2.53 -6.47
C LEU A 36 9.82 -1.45 -6.53
N CYS A 37 10.23 -0.88 -5.39
CA CYS A 37 11.37 0.05 -5.32
C CYS A 37 12.63 -0.59 -5.92
N LEU A 38 12.95 -1.83 -5.55
CA LEU A 38 14.11 -2.56 -6.07
C LEU A 38 14.03 -2.75 -7.59
N LYS A 39 12.87 -3.18 -8.11
CA LYS A 39 12.65 -3.36 -9.56
C LYS A 39 12.79 -2.07 -10.36
N LEU A 40 12.44 -0.93 -9.77
CA LEU A 40 12.55 0.38 -10.38
C LEU A 40 13.93 1.03 -10.18
N GLY A 41 14.90 0.34 -9.58
CA GLY A 41 16.22 0.89 -9.28
C GLY A 41 16.19 2.00 -8.22
N LEU A 42 15.12 2.09 -7.42
CA LEU A 42 14.96 3.11 -6.39
C LEU A 42 15.59 2.63 -5.08
N GLN A 43 16.63 3.32 -4.62
CA GLN A 43 17.19 3.11 -3.29
C GLN A 43 16.18 3.55 -2.21
N ASN A 44 15.58 2.59 -1.52
CA ASN A 44 14.66 2.82 -0.41
C ASN A 44 15.36 2.75 0.95
N ASP A 45 15.57 3.91 1.54
CA ASP A 45 16.21 4.16 2.83
C ASP A 45 15.21 4.50 3.95
N LEU A 46 13.90 4.48 3.65
CA LEU A 46 12.88 4.76 4.64
C LEU A 46 12.90 3.72 5.77
N SER A 47 12.85 4.20 7.01
CA SER A 47 12.74 3.32 8.17
C SER A 47 11.41 2.55 8.13
N HIS A 48 11.40 1.34 8.71
CA HIS A 48 10.20 0.50 8.76
C HIS A 48 9.02 1.24 9.41
N MET A 49 9.26 1.99 10.49
CA MET A 49 8.25 2.83 11.13
C MET A 49 7.66 3.91 10.21
N THR A 50 8.48 4.50 9.34
CA THR A 50 7.99 5.49 8.35
C THR A 50 7.09 4.84 7.32
N LYS A 51 7.42 3.63 6.86
CA LYS A 51 6.58 2.85 5.94
C LYS A 51 5.23 2.53 6.58
N TYR A 52 5.21 2.19 7.87
CA TYR A 52 3.97 1.99 8.63
C TYR A 52 3.13 3.26 8.72
N ARG A 53 3.74 4.41 9.05
CA ARG A 53 3.02 5.69 9.10
C ARG A 53 2.39 6.05 7.77
N ILE A 54 3.12 5.88 6.66
CA ILE A 54 2.60 6.14 5.32
C ILE A 54 1.33 5.30 5.05
N ILE A 55 1.36 4.01 5.40
CA ILE A 55 0.19 3.15 5.20
C ILE A 55 -0.97 3.57 6.13
N ALA A 56 -0.68 3.97 7.37
CA ALA A 56 -1.67 4.49 8.29
C ALA A 56 -2.31 5.80 7.77
N ASP A 57 -1.53 6.70 7.17
CA ASP A 57 -2.01 7.95 6.59
C ASP A 57 -2.92 7.70 5.38
N LEU A 58 -2.58 6.71 4.54
CA LEU A 58 -3.44 6.26 3.43
C LEU A 58 -4.76 5.65 3.92
N MET A 59 -4.75 4.96 5.07
CA MET A 59 -5.95 4.46 5.72
C MET A 59 -6.80 5.59 6.32
N HIS A 60 -6.15 6.53 7.01
CA HIS A 60 -6.80 7.70 7.59
C HIS A 60 -7.49 8.55 6.51
N SER A 61 -6.82 8.73 5.37
CA SER A 61 -7.34 9.42 4.20
C SER A 61 -8.41 8.65 3.42
N ARG A 62 -8.78 7.44 3.88
CA ARG A 62 -9.74 6.52 3.25
C ARG A 62 -9.40 6.16 1.80
N ILE A 63 -8.11 6.20 1.44
CA ILE A 63 -7.62 5.64 0.18
C ILE A 63 -7.62 4.12 0.32
N LEU A 64 -7.04 3.64 1.41
CA LEU A 64 -7.10 2.23 1.81
C LEU A 64 -8.11 2.04 2.94
N VAL A 65 -8.78 0.89 2.96
CA VAL A 65 -9.67 0.49 4.05
C VAL A 65 -9.28 -0.89 4.56
N SER A 66 -9.49 -1.11 5.85
CA SER A 66 -9.33 -2.41 6.45
C SER A 66 -10.57 -3.28 6.23
N GLN A 67 -10.35 -4.56 5.97
CA GLN A 67 -11.36 -5.59 5.89
C GLN A 67 -10.96 -6.72 6.86
N LYS A 68 -11.84 -7.01 7.81
CA LYS A 68 -11.68 -8.15 8.70
C LYS A 68 -11.92 -9.43 7.91
N THR A 69 -10.96 -10.36 7.96
CA THR A 69 -11.12 -11.71 7.40
C THR A 69 -11.15 -12.73 8.54
N LYS A 70 -11.48 -14.00 8.24
CA LYS A 70 -11.52 -15.08 9.23
C LYS A 70 -10.23 -15.24 10.05
N LYS A 71 -9.08 -14.88 9.46
CA LYS A 71 -7.77 -15.03 10.12
C LYS A 71 -7.16 -13.72 10.58
N ASN A 72 -7.26 -12.65 9.77
CA ASN A 72 -6.51 -11.41 9.99
C ASN A 72 -7.24 -10.16 9.46
N MET A 73 -6.77 -8.98 9.85
CA MET A 73 -7.12 -7.72 9.19
C MET A 73 -6.30 -7.58 7.89
N LYS A 74 -6.98 -7.26 6.80
CA LYS A 74 -6.36 -7.03 5.50
C LYS A 74 -6.75 -5.65 4.96
N LEU A 75 -5.99 -5.14 4.01
CA LEU A 75 -6.19 -3.85 3.37
C LEU A 75 -6.70 -4.07 1.95
N LYS A 76 -7.53 -3.13 1.48
CA LYS A 76 -7.99 -2.98 0.10
C LYS A 76 -8.23 -1.50 -0.23
N PHE A 77 -8.47 -1.16 -1.49
CA PHE A 77 -8.97 0.17 -1.82
C PHE A 77 -10.37 0.42 -1.25
N SER A 78 -10.65 1.68 -0.94
CA SER A 78 -12.01 2.10 -0.63
C SER A 78 -12.92 1.98 -1.84
N GLN A 79 -14.22 1.84 -1.59
CA GLN A 79 -15.20 1.71 -2.67
C GLN A 79 -15.12 2.89 -3.64
N LYS A 80 -15.02 4.12 -3.13
CA LYS A 80 -14.89 5.34 -3.93
C LYS A 80 -13.72 5.29 -4.92
N ILE A 81 -12.57 4.72 -4.53
CA ILE A 81 -11.42 4.60 -5.42
C ILE A 81 -11.66 3.49 -6.46
N ASN A 82 -12.30 2.37 -6.07
CA ASN A 82 -12.69 1.36 -7.05
C ASN A 82 -13.69 1.92 -8.06
N ASP A 83 -14.72 2.64 -7.62
CA ASP A 83 -15.73 3.23 -8.51
C ASP A 83 -15.10 4.19 -9.56
N LEU A 84 -13.98 4.86 -9.23
CA LEU A 84 -13.24 5.74 -10.16
C LEU A 84 -12.39 4.99 -11.18
N LEU A 85 -12.08 3.72 -10.93
CA LEU A 85 -11.20 2.90 -11.77
C LEU A 85 -12.01 1.93 -12.66
N GLU A 86 -13.32 1.87 -12.50
CA GLU A 86 -14.29 1.16 -13.36
C GLU A 86 -14.76 2.07 -14.52
#